data_AF-A0A917CP07-F1
#
_entry.id   AF-A0A917CP07-F1
#
_cell.length_a   1.000
_cell.length_b   1.000
_cell.length_c   1.000
_cell.angle_alpha   90.00
_cell.angle_beta   90.00
_cell.angle_gamma   90.00
#
_symmetry.space_group_name_H-M   'P 1'
#
loop_
_entity.id
_entity.type
_entity.pdbx_description
1 polymer ?
#
loop_
_entity_poly.entity_id
_entity_poly.type
_entity_poly.pdbx_seq_one_letter_code
_entity_poly.pdbx_strand_id
1 'polypeptide(L)'
;MIFFSGLIVYLFALFLMVMGILCFIRPVPIQHFFDLFAATKKAHLIEQAIRLVVGFSLIHFASVINYTWFFQVFGWLIVITSLLLIVLPWQ
;
A
#
# COMPACT_ATOMS: atom_id res chain seq x y z
N MET A 1 -25.80 6.26 6.94
CA MET A 1 -24.87 5.10 6.91
C MET A 1 -23.67 5.35 5.99
N ILE A 2 -23.84 5.87 4.77
CA ILE A 2 -22.74 6.10 3.81
C ILE A 2 -21.66 7.07 4.34
N PHE A 3 -22.05 8.12 5.06
CA PHE A 3 -21.12 9.13 5.59
C PHE A 3 -20.16 8.57 6.66
N PHE A 4 -20.66 7.70 7.53
CA PHE A 4 -19.87 7.07 8.59
C PHE A 4 -18.88 6.07 8.01
N SER A 5 -19.32 5.26 7.03
CA SER A 5 -18.44 4.36 6.27
C SER A 5 -17.38 5.14 5.50
N GLY A 6 -17.73 6.28 4.90
CA GLY A 6 -16.78 7.15 4.20
C GLY A 6 -15.71 7.72 5.13
N LEU A 7 -16.09 8.15 6.35
CA LEU A 7 -15.14 8.65 7.34
C LEU A 7 -14.15 7.58 7.79
N ILE A 8 -14.62 6.35 8.02
CA ILE A 8 -13.77 5.23 8.42
C ILE A 8 -12.77 4.89 7.30
N VAL A 9 -13.24 4.83 6.05
CA VAL A 9 -12.37 4.59 4.89
C VAL A 9 -11.35 5.71 4.73
N TYR A 10 -11.75 6.96 4.92
CA TYR A 10 -10.86 8.11 4.83
C TYR A 10 -9.78 8.09 5.92
N LEU A 11 -10.16 7.85 7.18
CA LEU A 11 -9.22 7.74 8.29
C LEU A 11 -8.26 6.55 8.11
N PHE A 12 -8.76 5.42 7.62
CA PHE A 12 -7.94 4.26 7.33
C PHE A 12 -6.95 4.52 6.18
N ALA A 13 -7.40 5.18 5.11
CA ALA A 13 -6.53 5.60 4.01
C ALA A 13 -5.46 6.60 4.48
N LEU A 14 -5.84 7.57 5.31
CA LEU A 14 -4.92 8.53 5.92
C LEU A 14 -3.88 7.81 6.80
N PHE A 15 -4.31 6.87 7.63
CA PHE A 15 -3.44 6.05 8.45
C PHE A 15 -2.43 5.27 7.60
N LEU A 16 -2.88 4.62 6.52
CA LEU A 16 -2.01 3.90 5.59
C LEU A 16 -1.02 4.83 4.88
N MET A 17 -1.45 6.02 4.47
CA MET A 17 -0.59 7.00 3.79
C MET A 17 0.50 7.52 4.74
N VAL A 18 0.13 7.86 5.98
CA VAL A 18 1.07 8.28 7.02
C VAL A 18 2.07 7.15 7.33
N MET A 19 1.60 5.92 7.50
CA MET A 19 2.50 4.77 7.71
C MET A 19 3.45 4.53 6.54
N GLY A 20 2.97 4.66 5.30
CA GLY A 20 3.82 4.58 4.11
C GLY A 20 4.92 5.64 4.10
N ILE A 21 4.57 6.89 4.43
CA ILE A 21 5.54 8.00 4.52
C ILE A 21 6.55 7.76 5.64
N LEU A 22 6.10 7.34 6.83
CA LEU A 22 7.02 7.06 7.94
C LEU A 22 7.98 5.91 7.62
N CYS A 23 7.54 4.91 6.86
CA CYS A 23 8.39 3.80 6.41
C CYS A 23 9.54 4.29 5.51
N PHE A 24 9.31 5.30 4.65
CA PHE A 24 10.35 5.93 3.84
C PHE A 24 11.29 6.85 4.64
N ILE A 25 10.78 7.59 5.63
CA ILE A 25 11.58 8.61 6.35
C ILE A 25 12.40 7.98 7.48
N ARG A 26 11.85 7.02 8.22
CA ARG A 26 12.51 6.37 9.37
C ARG A 26 12.25 4.86 9.36
N PRO A 27 13.01 4.10 8.54
CA PRO A 27 12.79 2.67 8.39
C PRO A 27 13.05 1.90 9.69
N VAL A 28 14.02 2.28 10.52
CA VAL A 28 14.45 1.48 11.70
C VAL A 28 13.36 1.29 12.77
N PRO A 29 12.71 2.35 13.32
CA PRO A 29 11.65 2.17 14.32
C PRO A 29 10.37 1.56 13.74
N ILE A 30 10.08 1.81 12.46
CA ILE A 30 8.93 1.27 11.74
C ILE A 30 9.15 -0.22 11.43
N GLN A 31 10.37 -0.60 11.02
CA GLN A 31 10.79 -1.99 10.85
C GLN A 31 10.65 -2.75 12.15
N HIS A 32 11.03 -2.21 13.30
CA HIS A 32 10.87 -2.93 14.57
C HIS A 32 9.40 -3.16 14.94
N PHE A 33 8.49 -2.26 14.56
CA PHE A 33 7.04 -2.44 14.69
C PHE A 33 6.51 -3.48 13.71
N PHE A 34 6.94 -3.41 12.45
CA PHE A 34 6.55 -4.39 11.43
C PHE A 34 7.19 -5.75 11.64
N ASP A 35 8.42 -5.89 12.14
CA ASP A 35 9.14 -7.14 12.42
C ASP A 35 8.42 -7.98 13.47
N LEU A 36 7.77 -7.32 14.45
CA LEU A 36 6.86 -7.99 15.39
C LEU A 36 5.64 -8.61 14.68
N PHE A 37 5.28 -8.14 13.49
CA PHE A 37 4.23 -8.69 12.61
C PHE A 37 4.76 -9.49 11.41
N ALA A 38 6.01 -9.26 10.99
CA ALA A 38 6.57 -9.62 9.69
C ALA A 38 7.62 -10.74 9.75
N ALA A 39 7.87 -11.31 10.94
CA ALA A 39 8.79 -12.43 11.16
C ALA A 39 8.50 -13.71 10.33
N THR A 40 7.44 -13.74 9.51
CA THR A 40 7.01 -14.91 8.75
C THR A 40 6.89 -14.59 7.26
N LYS A 41 7.39 -15.49 6.38
CA LYS A 41 7.20 -15.46 4.91
C LYS A 41 5.77 -15.09 4.47
N LYS A 42 4.77 -15.49 5.27
CA LYS A 42 3.35 -15.20 5.06
C LYS A 42 3.04 -13.70 5.12
N ALA A 43 3.66 -12.97 6.04
CA ALA A 43 3.45 -11.53 6.17
C ALA A 43 3.99 -10.75 4.96
N HIS A 44 5.18 -11.13 4.46
CA HIS A 44 5.73 -10.54 3.23
C HIS A 44 4.80 -10.75 2.02
N LEU A 45 4.31 -11.97 1.83
CA LEU A 45 3.32 -12.27 0.78
C LEU A 45 2.00 -11.52 0.97
N ILE A 46 1.50 -11.42 2.20
CA ILE A 46 0.28 -10.65 2.52
C ILE A 46 0.49 -9.17 2.22
N GLU A 47 1.63 -8.60 2.58
CA GLU A 47 1.95 -7.19 2.34
C GLU A 47 2.00 -6.89 0.84
N GLN A 48 2.63 -7.76 0.05
CA GLN A 48 2.65 -7.61 -1.41
C GLN A 48 1.28 -7.83 -2.04
N ALA A 49 0.48 -8.77 -1.54
CA ALA A 49 -0.89 -8.98 -2.01
C ALA A 49 -1.78 -7.76 -1.75
N ILE A 50 -1.71 -7.18 -0.54
CA ILE A 50 -2.43 -5.93 -0.21
C ILE A 50 -1.96 -4.79 -1.11
N ARG A 51 -0.65 -4.66 -1.32
CA ARG A 51 -0.05 -3.63 -2.17
C ARG A 51 -0.50 -3.75 -3.63
N LEU A 52 -0.63 -4.97 -4.16
CA LEU A 52 -1.23 -5.23 -5.48
C LEU A 52 -2.69 -4.82 -5.54
N VAL A 53 -3.51 -5.22 -4.56
CA VAL A 53 -4.93 -4.86 -4.50
C VAL A 53 -5.10 -3.34 -4.48
N VAL A 54 -4.28 -2.62 -3.71
CA VAL A 54 -4.28 -1.16 -3.65
C VAL A 54 -3.85 -0.57 -5.00
N GLY A 55 -2.77 -1.06 -5.61
CA GLY A 55 -2.29 -0.60 -6.92
C GLY A 55 -3.35 -0.76 -8.02
N PHE A 56 -4.00 -1.92 -8.10
CA PHE A 56 -5.11 -2.15 -9.04
C PHE A 56 -6.32 -1.27 -8.76
N SER A 57 -6.66 -1.06 -7.48
CA SER A 57 -7.75 -0.16 -7.09
C SER A 57 -7.47 1.28 -7.54
N LEU A 58 -6.23 1.75 -7.39
CA LEU A 58 -5.82 3.07 -7.88
C LEU A 58 -5.94 3.17 -9.40
N ILE A 59 -5.50 2.16 -10.16
CA ILE A 59 -5.63 2.16 -11.63
C ILE A 59 -7.10 2.17 -12.07
N HIS A 60 -7.94 1.36 -11.42
CA HIS A 60 -9.36 1.23 -11.78
C HIS A 60 -10.15 2.51 -11.46
N PHE A 61 -9.96 3.06 -10.26
CA PHE A 61 -10.66 4.27 -9.83
C PHE A 61 -10.02 5.57 -10.35
N ALA A 62 -8.81 5.52 -10.92
CA ALA A 62 -8.18 6.70 -11.53
C ALA A 62 -9.05 7.34 -12.61
N SER A 63 -9.85 6.56 -13.36
CA SER A 63 -10.73 7.09 -14.41
C SER A 63 -11.90 7.93 -13.87
N VAL A 64 -12.23 7.81 -12.58
CA VAL A 64 -13.34 8.53 -11.93
C VAL A 64 -12.84 9.82 -11.25
N ILE A 65 -11.53 9.92 -11.01
CA ILE A 65 -10.90 11.05 -10.30
C ILE A 65 -10.26 11.99 -11.31
N ASN A 66 -10.47 13.31 -11.16
CA ASN A 66 -9.98 14.37 -12.07
C ASN A 66 -8.46 14.36 -12.37
N TYR A 67 -7.65 13.60 -11.62
CA TYR A 67 -6.21 13.46 -11.78
C TYR A 67 -5.80 12.06 -12.26
N THR A 68 -6.51 11.54 -13.27
CA THR A 68 -6.36 10.17 -13.79
C THR A 68 -4.91 9.78 -14.08
N TRP A 69 -4.13 10.66 -14.71
CA TRP A 69 -2.74 10.36 -15.08
C TRP A 69 -1.84 10.12 -13.86
N PHE A 70 -1.99 10.93 -12.80
CA PHE A 70 -1.16 10.80 -11.59
C PHE A 70 -1.45 9.49 -10.88
N PHE A 71 -2.73 9.14 -10.70
CA PHE A 71 -3.13 7.90 -10.04
C PHE A 71 -2.83 6.64 -10.87
N GLN A 72 -2.87 6.72 -12.20
CA GLN A 72 -2.46 5.61 -13.07
C GLN A 72 -0.95 5.34 -12.98
N VAL A 73 -0.10 6.37 -13.04
CA VAL A 73 1.35 6.21 -12.94
C VAL A 73 1.74 5.62 -11.58
N PHE A 74 1.19 6.17 -10.49
CA PHE A 74 1.44 5.65 -9.14
C PHE A 74 0.89 4.23 -8.94
N GLY A 75 -0.31 3.94 -9.46
CA GLY A 75 -0.89 2.60 -9.39
C GLY A 75 -0.02 1.56 -10.10
N TRP A 76 0.47 1.87 -11.31
CA TRP A 76 1.38 0.99 -12.05
C TRP A 76 2.73 0.83 -11.36
N LEU A 77 3.29 1.91 -10.80
CA LEU A 77 4.54 1.84 -10.04
C LEU A 77 4.41 0.89 -8.83
N ILE A 78 3.30 0.98 -8.10
CA ILE A 78 3.00 0.11 -6.96
C ILE A 78 2.85 -1.35 -7.41
N VAL A 79 2.14 -1.62 -8.53
CA VAL A 79 1.96 -2.98 -9.06
C VAL A 79 3.28 -3.59 -9.50
N ILE A 80 4.10 -2.86 -10.25
CA ILE A 80 5.37 -3.35 -10.79
C ILE A 80 6.35 -3.62 -9.65
N THR A 81 6.48 -2.70 -8.69
CA THR A 81 7.36 -2.89 -7.54
C THR A 81 6.93 -4.06 -6.66
N SER A 82 5.62 -4.28 -6.50
CA SER A 82 5.12 -5.47 -5.80
C SER A 82 5.44 -6.78 -6.49
N LEU A 83 5.21 -6.85 -7.81
CA LEU A 83 5.57 -8.04 -8.59
C LEU A 83 7.07 -8.31 -8.51
N LEU A 84 7.89 -7.27 -8.59
CA LEU A 84 9.34 -7.39 -8.48
C LEU A 84 9.75 -7.97 -7.11
N LEU A 85 9.15 -7.48 -6.02
CA LEU A 85 9.44 -7.95 -4.67
C LEU A 85 8.89 -9.36 -4.38
N ILE A 86 7.83 -9.80 -5.07
CA ILE A 86 7.36 -11.19 -5.00
C ILE A 86 8.34 -12.13 -5.72
N VAL A 87 8.91 -11.69 -6.84
CA VAL A 87 9.85 -12.49 -7.66
C VAL A 87 11.26 -12.50 -7.08
N LEU A 88 11.70 -11.38 -6.48
CA LEU A 88 13.00 -11.29 -5.84
C LEU A 88 13.00 -12.15 -4.56
N PRO A 89 14.03 -13.01 -4.39
CA PRO A 89 14.12 -13.83 -3.19
C PRO A 89 14.27 -12.93 -1.97
N TRP A 90 13.39 -13.14 -0.99
CA TRP A 90 13.49 -12.52 0.34
C TRP A 90 14.68 -13.13 1.10
N GLN A 91 15.87 -12.54 0.92
CA GLN A 91 17.07 -12.63 1.75
C GLN A 91 17.93 -11.37 1.60
#